data_AF-A0A2P9BAY1-F1
#
_entry.id   AF-A0A2P9BAY1-F1
#
_cell.length_a   1.000
_cell.length_b   1.000
_cell.length_c   1.000
_cell.angle_alpha   90.00
_cell.angle_beta   90.00
_cell.angle_gamma   90.00
#
_symmetry.space_group_name_H-M   'P 1'
#
loop_
_entity.id
_entity.type
_entity.pdbx_description
1 polymer ?
#
loop_
_entity_poly.entity_id
_entity_poly.type
_entity_poly.pdbx_seq_one_letter_code
_entity_poly.pdbx_strand_id
1 'polypeptide(L)'
;MKLNYAKILLFSFPLNILVSLSYENNKNESYIIPHTPYTISRVLSECDLYMPNYDDDVHMKSVKENFDRQTSQRFEEYEERMQDKRKKCKEQCDKDIQEIIVKDKVQKSLAKKVEKGCLRCGCGLGGVAASVGLFGGLGIYGSKTAALASAKEAAKDAAVAAGEVARLKAGKDAVIAGITKEFRLSTLGVRGVESLFTENTYNNVINIARAINDEYGASKCLLYGHVTDKPICPWVLEKSKAAPKISGKFFSTYESIKINVENIVSDAEPFATAAAQQATDEVIQRSIAVVDAKYVIFQNAIIASVVVLLIIVLVMIIIYLVLRYRRKKKMNKRAHYTKLLNQ
;
A
#
# COMPACT_ATOMS: atom_id res chain seq x y z
N MET A 1 12.51 -24.42 27.96
CA MET A 1 11.17 -24.74 27.40
C MET A 1 10.01 -24.20 28.26
N LYS A 2 10.13 -22.99 28.86
CA LYS A 2 9.05 -22.35 29.66
C LYS A 2 8.69 -20.92 29.21
N LEU A 3 9.49 -20.29 28.33
CA LEU A 3 9.27 -18.91 27.86
C LEU A 3 8.36 -18.79 26.63
N ASN A 4 8.12 -19.88 25.89
CA ASN A 4 7.30 -19.86 24.67
C ASN A 4 5.80 -20.05 24.94
N TYR A 5 5.40 -20.44 26.16
CA TYR A 5 3.99 -20.62 26.50
C TYR A 5 3.30 -19.29 26.81
N ALA A 6 4.02 -18.33 27.40
CA ALA A 6 3.51 -16.99 27.68
C ALA A 6 3.24 -16.18 26.40
N LYS A 7 4.05 -16.34 25.35
CA LYS A 7 3.85 -15.68 24.04
C LYS A 7 2.65 -16.23 23.25
N ILE A 8 2.33 -17.51 23.39
CA ILE A 8 1.15 -18.12 22.74
C ILE A 8 -0.14 -17.69 23.44
N LEU A 9 -0.13 -17.59 24.78
CA LEU A 9 -1.26 -17.08 25.57
C LEU A 9 -1.53 -15.58 25.34
N LEU A 10 -0.49 -14.78 25.09
CA LEU A 10 -0.63 -13.35 24.78
C LEU A 10 -1.27 -13.11 23.39
N PHE A 11 -1.17 -14.05 22.45
CA PHE A 11 -1.83 -13.96 21.14
C PHE A 11 -3.28 -14.45 21.14
N SER A 12 -3.66 -15.34 22.06
CA SER A 12 -5.06 -15.80 22.19
C SER A 12 -5.99 -14.76 22.82
N PHE A 13 -5.46 -13.88 23.68
CA PHE A 13 -6.24 -12.83 24.33
C PHE A 13 -6.86 -11.81 23.35
N PRO A 14 -6.13 -11.22 22.38
CA PRO A 14 -6.72 -10.30 21.41
C PRO A 14 -7.69 -10.99 20.43
N LEU A 15 -7.49 -12.28 20.11
CA LEU A 15 -8.39 -13.05 19.24
C LEU A 15 -9.76 -13.33 19.90
N ASN A 16 -9.79 -13.60 21.22
CA ASN A 16 -11.05 -13.76 21.95
C ASN A 16 -11.84 -12.46 22.13
N ILE A 17 -11.15 -11.31 22.21
CA ILE A 17 -11.79 -9.99 22.28
C ILE A 17 -12.44 -9.65 20.93
N LEU A 18 -11.81 -10.00 19.80
CA LEU A 18 -12.38 -9.79 18.46
C LEU A 18 -13.62 -10.67 18.19
N VAL A 19 -13.64 -11.90 18.72
CA VAL A 19 -14.78 -12.83 18.62
C VAL A 19 -15.93 -12.45 19.55
N SER A 20 -15.66 -11.79 20.69
CA SER A 20 -16.71 -11.30 21.57
C SER A 20 -17.40 -10.04 21.02
N LEU A 21 -16.64 -9.15 20.36
CA LEU A 21 -17.19 -7.96 19.67
C LEU A 21 -18.03 -8.29 18.44
N SER A 22 -17.84 -9.47 17.82
CA SER A 22 -18.68 -9.92 16.70
C SER A 22 -20.02 -10.53 17.12
N TYR A 23 -20.18 -10.86 18.41
CA TYR A 23 -21.41 -11.44 18.95
C TYR A 23 -22.44 -10.40 19.43
N GLU A 24 -22.01 -9.18 19.79
CA GLU A 24 -22.93 -8.11 20.21
C GLU A 24 -23.66 -7.39 19.04
N ASN A 25 -23.19 -7.57 17.79
CA ASN A 25 -23.73 -6.87 16.62
C ASN A 25 -24.64 -7.71 15.71
N ASN A 26 -25.09 -8.89 16.15
CA ASN A 26 -25.98 -9.73 15.34
C ASN A 26 -27.33 -9.95 16.02
N LYS A 27 -28.18 -8.91 16.00
CA LYS A 27 -29.62 -9.07 16.21
C LYS A 27 -30.26 -9.56 14.90
N ASN A 28 -30.22 -10.86 14.66
CA ASN A 28 -31.14 -11.51 13.74
C ASN A 28 -31.53 -12.86 14.35
N GLU A 29 -32.73 -12.89 14.94
CA GLU A 29 -33.39 -14.14 15.33
C GLU A 29 -33.58 -15.01 14.08
N SER A 30 -33.04 -16.22 14.12
CA SER A 30 -33.42 -17.28 13.19
C SER A 30 -34.05 -18.41 14.00
N TYR A 31 -35.35 -18.56 13.79
CA TYR A 31 -36.22 -19.62 14.29
C TYR A 31 -35.69 -20.99 13.83
N ILE A 32 -35.36 -21.84 14.79
CA ILE A 32 -34.88 -23.22 14.57
C ILE A 32 -36.10 -24.15 14.59
N ILE A 33 -36.38 -24.81 13.47
CA ILE A 33 -37.24 -26.02 13.41
C ILE A 33 -36.32 -27.23 13.59
N PRO A 34 -36.50 -28.09 14.61
CA PRO A 34 -35.68 -29.27 14.78
C PRO A 34 -36.20 -30.42 13.91
N HIS A 35 -35.51 -30.69 12.80
CA HIS A 35 -35.58 -32.01 12.15
C HIS A 35 -34.53 -32.92 12.78
N THR A 36 -34.97 -33.93 13.53
CA THR A 36 -34.14 -35.02 14.05
C THR A 36 -33.76 -35.99 12.93
N PRO A 37 -32.49 -36.12 12.55
CA PRO A 37 -32.01 -37.22 11.73
C PRO A 37 -31.71 -38.41 12.65
N TYR A 38 -32.42 -39.52 12.44
CA TYR A 38 -32.13 -40.80 13.08
C TYR A 38 -30.81 -41.35 12.51
N THR A 39 -29.71 -41.11 13.21
CA THR A 39 -28.40 -41.74 12.95
C THR A 39 -28.37 -43.11 13.62
N ILE A 40 -28.61 -44.18 12.85
CA ILE A 40 -28.30 -45.55 13.28
C ILE A 40 -26.79 -45.63 13.52
N SER A 41 -26.41 -45.72 14.79
CA SER A 41 -25.06 -46.02 15.19
C SER A 41 -24.70 -47.43 14.71
N ARG A 42 -23.71 -47.56 13.83
CA ARG A 42 -22.99 -48.82 13.62
C ARG A 42 -22.11 -49.09 14.84
N VAL A 43 -22.75 -49.46 15.95
CA VAL A 43 -22.09 -50.14 17.05
C VAL A 43 -22.17 -51.63 16.71
N LEU A 44 -21.02 -52.26 16.47
CA LEU A 44 -20.95 -53.72 16.42
C LEU A 44 -21.23 -54.20 17.85
N SER A 45 -22.47 -54.61 18.09
CA SER A 45 -22.83 -55.39 19.28
C SER A 45 -22.12 -56.73 19.17
N GLU A 46 -21.21 -57.02 20.08
CA GLU A 46 -20.71 -58.39 20.30
C GLU A 46 -21.91 -59.22 20.78
N CYS A 47 -22.48 -60.01 19.88
CA CYS A 47 -23.38 -61.09 20.27
C CYS A 47 -22.53 -62.33 20.53
N ASP A 48 -22.65 -62.93 21.71
CA ASP A 48 -22.05 -64.22 22.02
C ASP A 48 -22.65 -65.28 21.09
N LEU A 49 -21.89 -65.64 20.05
CA LEU A 49 -22.27 -66.72 19.13
C LEU A 49 -22.09 -68.05 19.86
N TYR A 50 -23.21 -68.73 20.15
CA TYR A 50 -23.21 -70.15 20.45
C TYR A 50 -22.46 -70.87 19.31
N MET A 51 -21.31 -71.45 19.64
CA MET A 51 -20.42 -72.11 18.69
C MET A 51 -20.59 -73.62 18.89
N PRO A 52 -21.44 -74.28 18.08
CA PRO A 52 -21.67 -75.71 18.23
C PRO A 52 -20.39 -76.48 17.87
N ASN A 53 -20.01 -77.43 18.75
CA ASN A 53 -18.82 -78.25 18.60
C ASN A 53 -19.07 -79.36 17.56
N TYR A 54 -18.86 -79.04 16.28
CA TYR A 54 -18.98 -79.96 15.14
C TYR A 54 -17.63 -80.48 14.63
N ASP A 55 -16.57 -80.42 15.44
CA ASP A 55 -15.21 -80.76 15.00
C ASP A 55 -15.04 -82.24 14.58
N ASP A 56 -15.93 -83.12 15.04
CA ASP A 56 -15.90 -84.57 14.77
C ASP A 56 -16.95 -85.04 13.74
N ASP A 57 -17.76 -84.15 13.16
CA ASP A 57 -18.73 -84.51 12.12
C ASP A 57 -18.03 -84.70 10.76
N VAL A 58 -18.11 -85.91 10.20
CA VAL A 58 -17.50 -86.30 8.92
C VAL A 58 -17.91 -85.37 7.77
N HIS A 59 -19.17 -84.93 7.75
CA HIS A 59 -19.66 -84.01 6.73
C HIS A 59 -19.09 -82.60 6.94
N MET A 60 -19.02 -82.14 8.19
CA MET A 60 -18.46 -80.82 8.51
C MET A 60 -16.97 -80.75 8.18
N LYS A 61 -16.23 -81.84 8.42
CA LYS A 61 -14.81 -81.95 8.06
C LYS A 61 -14.57 -81.81 6.55
N SER A 62 -15.40 -82.47 5.73
CA SER A 62 -15.29 -82.34 4.26
C SER A 62 -15.63 -80.93 3.76
N VAL A 63 -16.56 -80.24 4.42
CA VAL A 63 -16.94 -78.86 4.07
C VAL A 63 -15.79 -77.91 4.44
N LYS A 64 -15.22 -78.07 5.64
CA LYS A 64 -14.05 -77.30 6.11
C LYS A 64 -12.86 -77.47 5.18
N GLU A 65 -12.50 -78.70 4.80
CA GLU A 65 -11.40 -78.97 3.87
C GLU A 65 -11.64 -78.35 2.48
N ASN A 66 -12.89 -78.34 1.99
CA ASN A 66 -13.23 -77.68 0.73
C ASN A 66 -13.15 -76.14 0.84
N PHE A 67 -13.60 -75.57 1.95
CA PHE A 67 -13.45 -74.14 2.22
C PHE A 67 -11.99 -73.75 2.34
N ASP A 68 -11.18 -74.50 3.07
CA ASP A 68 -9.75 -74.26 3.24
C ASP A 68 -9.03 -74.36 1.89
N ARG A 69 -9.33 -75.38 1.07
CA ARG A 69 -8.78 -75.54 -0.28
C ARG A 69 -9.13 -74.36 -1.20
N GLN A 70 -10.40 -73.95 -1.24
CA GLN A 70 -10.84 -72.81 -2.05
C GLN A 70 -10.25 -71.49 -1.53
N THR A 71 -10.12 -71.35 -0.22
CA THR A 71 -9.58 -70.16 0.43
C THR A 71 -8.08 -70.06 0.17
N SER A 72 -7.34 -71.17 0.23
CA SER A 72 -5.91 -71.23 -0.09
C SER A 72 -5.64 -70.84 -1.56
N GLN A 73 -6.45 -71.34 -2.51
CA GLN A 73 -6.34 -70.94 -3.92
C GLN A 73 -6.58 -69.44 -4.12
N ARG A 74 -7.58 -68.85 -3.47
CA ARG A 74 -7.81 -67.39 -3.55
C ARG A 74 -6.69 -66.57 -2.92
N PHE A 75 -6.04 -67.09 -1.87
CA PHE A 75 -4.91 -66.43 -1.25
C PHE A 75 -3.68 -66.44 -2.16
N GLU A 76 -3.39 -67.56 -2.82
CA GLU A 76 -2.33 -67.65 -3.84
C GLU A 76 -2.60 -66.69 -5.01
N GLU A 77 -3.82 -66.68 -5.58
CA GLU A 77 -4.22 -65.74 -6.64
C GLU A 77 -4.16 -64.26 -6.19
N TYR A 78 -4.42 -63.98 -4.91
CA TYR A 78 -4.30 -62.63 -4.36
C TYR A 78 -2.84 -62.23 -4.16
N GLU A 79 -1.99 -63.13 -3.66
CA GLU A 79 -0.55 -62.88 -3.52
C GLU A 79 0.13 -62.64 -4.86
N GLU A 80 -0.15 -63.43 -5.88
CA GLU A 80 0.39 -63.23 -7.24
C GLU A 80 0.00 -61.85 -7.80
N ARG A 81 -1.28 -61.46 -7.68
CA ARG A 81 -1.73 -60.11 -8.08
C ARG A 81 -1.09 -59.00 -7.27
N MET A 82 -0.80 -59.23 -5.99
CA MET A 82 -0.13 -58.26 -5.14
C MET A 82 1.36 -58.14 -5.48
N GLN A 83 2.02 -59.22 -5.88
CA GLN A 83 3.40 -59.21 -6.31
C GLN A 83 3.59 -58.38 -7.59
N ASP A 84 2.74 -58.57 -8.61
CA ASP A 84 2.81 -57.78 -9.86
C ASP A 84 2.59 -56.27 -9.61
N LYS A 85 1.60 -55.92 -8.77
CA LYS A 85 1.36 -54.52 -8.37
C LYS A 85 2.52 -53.91 -7.58
N ARG A 86 3.13 -54.69 -6.66
CA ARG A 86 4.31 -54.25 -5.90
C ARG A 86 5.51 -54.02 -6.81
N LYS A 87 5.71 -54.89 -7.81
CA LYS A 87 6.80 -54.76 -8.79
C LYS A 87 6.62 -53.49 -9.66
N LYS A 88 5.40 -53.24 -10.16
CA LYS A 88 5.06 -52.01 -10.91
C LYS A 88 5.27 -50.74 -10.10
N CYS A 89 4.83 -50.70 -8.84
CA CYS A 89 5.07 -49.53 -7.96
C CYS A 89 6.56 -49.32 -7.67
N LYS A 90 7.35 -50.39 -7.51
CA LYS A 90 8.79 -50.30 -7.27
C LYS A 90 9.52 -49.74 -8.51
N GLU A 91 9.21 -50.26 -9.69
CA GLU A 91 9.78 -49.77 -10.95
C GLU A 91 9.42 -48.30 -11.23
N GLN A 92 8.19 -47.88 -10.91
CA GLN A 92 7.79 -46.48 -11.03
C GLN A 92 8.55 -45.58 -10.04
N CYS A 93 8.66 -45.99 -8.78
CA CYS A 93 9.41 -45.26 -7.77
C CYS A 93 10.90 -45.12 -8.15
N ASP A 94 11.52 -46.18 -8.66
CA ASP A 94 12.92 -46.15 -9.10
C ASP A 94 13.11 -45.20 -10.30
N LYS A 95 12.17 -45.16 -11.25
CA LYS A 95 12.17 -44.19 -12.36
C LYS A 95 12.04 -42.75 -11.86
N ASP A 96 11.10 -42.49 -10.97
CA ASP A 96 10.87 -41.14 -10.41
C ASP A 96 12.09 -40.67 -9.60
N ILE A 97 12.74 -41.57 -8.85
CA ILE A 97 13.98 -41.28 -8.12
C ILE A 97 15.12 -40.96 -9.10
N GLN A 98 15.28 -41.73 -10.18
CA GLN A 98 16.29 -41.41 -11.19
C GLN A 98 16.03 -40.06 -11.88
N GLU A 99 14.78 -39.73 -12.18
CA GLU A 99 14.41 -38.42 -12.73
C GLU A 99 14.77 -37.29 -11.76
N ILE A 100 14.47 -37.46 -10.46
CA ILE A 100 14.81 -36.48 -9.41
C ILE A 100 16.33 -36.30 -9.30
N ILE A 101 17.12 -37.39 -9.32
CA ILE A 101 18.58 -37.33 -9.24
C ILE A 101 19.17 -36.62 -10.45
N VAL A 102 18.69 -36.92 -11.66
CA VAL A 102 19.14 -36.26 -12.90
C VAL A 102 18.77 -34.77 -12.86
N LYS A 103 17.55 -34.44 -12.45
CA LYS A 103 17.06 -33.06 -12.33
C LYS A 103 17.85 -32.25 -11.29
N ASP A 104 18.15 -32.84 -10.13
CA ASP A 104 19.01 -32.25 -9.09
C ASP A 104 20.45 -32.04 -9.58
N LYS A 105 21.02 -33.00 -10.32
CA LYS A 105 22.37 -32.89 -10.89
C LYS A 105 22.46 -31.77 -11.94
N VAL A 106 21.44 -31.62 -12.80
CA VAL A 106 21.34 -30.52 -13.76
C VAL A 106 21.21 -29.17 -13.03
N GLN A 107 20.31 -29.07 -12.04
CA GLN A 107 20.15 -27.86 -11.24
C GLN A 107 21.42 -27.47 -10.48
N LYS A 108 22.13 -28.41 -9.86
CA LYS A 108 23.44 -28.17 -9.22
C LYS A 108 24.50 -27.72 -10.22
N SER A 109 24.50 -28.26 -11.44
CA SER A 109 25.44 -27.83 -12.49
C SER A 109 25.15 -26.41 -13.01
N LEU A 110 23.88 -26.03 -13.09
CA LEU A 110 23.45 -24.67 -13.46
C LEU A 110 23.77 -23.69 -12.33
N ALA A 111 23.48 -24.04 -11.07
CA ALA A 111 23.83 -23.22 -9.91
C ALA A 111 25.34 -22.96 -9.86
N LYS A 112 26.17 -23.99 -10.06
CA LYS A 112 27.63 -23.85 -10.08
C LYS A 112 28.13 -22.98 -11.24
N LYS A 113 27.47 -23.00 -12.40
CA LYS A 113 27.79 -22.11 -13.54
C LYS A 113 27.38 -20.67 -13.27
N VAL A 114 26.21 -20.45 -12.67
CA VAL A 114 25.71 -19.12 -12.29
C VAL A 114 26.57 -18.51 -11.18
N GLU A 115 26.96 -19.29 -10.17
CA GLU A 115 27.85 -18.87 -9.08
C GLU A 115 29.23 -18.45 -9.60
N LYS A 116 29.80 -19.21 -10.55
CA LYS A 116 31.08 -18.86 -11.19
C LYS A 116 30.98 -17.63 -12.11
N GLY A 117 29.80 -17.35 -12.67
CA GLY A 117 29.50 -16.11 -13.39
C GLY A 117 29.32 -14.91 -12.46
N CYS A 118 28.69 -15.10 -11.30
CA CYS A 118 28.44 -14.05 -10.32
C CYS A 118 29.71 -13.62 -9.56
N LEU A 119 30.63 -14.56 -9.30
CA LEU A 119 31.95 -14.28 -8.73
C LEU A 119 32.87 -13.44 -9.65
N ARG A 120 32.61 -13.41 -10.97
CA ARG A 120 33.35 -12.57 -11.91
C ARG A 120 32.82 -11.13 -12.01
N CYS A 121 31.59 -10.87 -11.58
CA CYS A 121 30.95 -9.55 -11.62
C CYS A 121 30.81 -8.88 -10.24
N GLY A 122 31.25 -9.55 -9.17
CA GLY A 122 31.04 -9.13 -7.78
C GLY A 122 32.26 -8.50 -7.09
N CYS A 123 33.07 -7.69 -7.78
CA CYS A 123 33.90 -6.70 -7.09
C CYS A 123 33.00 -5.50 -6.75
N GLY A 124 32.29 -5.58 -5.62
CA GLY A 124 31.39 -4.53 -5.15
C GLY A 124 30.52 -4.99 -3.99
N LEU A 125 31.15 -5.19 -2.83
CA LEU A 125 30.60 -5.11 -1.46
C LEU A 125 29.09 -5.36 -1.25
N GLY A 126 28.77 -6.54 -0.68
CA GLY A 126 27.66 -6.69 0.27
C GLY A 126 26.31 -7.16 -0.29
N GLY A 127 26.24 -8.35 -0.92
CA GLY A 127 25.03 -8.80 -1.61
C GLY A 127 24.43 -10.16 -1.24
N VAL A 128 24.85 -10.83 -0.16
CA VAL A 128 24.29 -12.18 0.18
C VAL A 128 23.18 -12.12 1.24
N ALA A 129 22.91 -10.96 1.82
CA ALA A 129 21.70 -10.74 2.65
C ALA A 129 20.49 -10.25 1.83
N ALA A 130 20.66 -9.92 0.55
CA ALA A 130 19.62 -9.29 -0.27
C ALA A 130 18.62 -10.27 -0.91
N SER A 131 18.92 -11.58 -1.00
CA SER A 131 18.02 -12.54 -1.67
C SER A 131 16.83 -12.99 -0.81
N VAL A 132 16.88 -12.82 0.52
CA VAL A 132 15.69 -12.89 1.40
C VAL A 132 15.06 -11.50 1.59
N GLY A 133 15.82 -10.42 1.34
CA GLY A 133 15.34 -9.03 1.35
C GLY A 133 14.70 -8.52 0.04
N LEU A 134 14.82 -9.27 -1.06
CA LEU A 134 14.24 -8.90 -2.37
C LEU A 134 12.71 -9.04 -2.38
N PHE A 135 12.17 -9.97 -1.58
CA PHE A 135 10.72 -10.20 -1.42
C PHE A 135 10.16 -9.61 -0.12
N GLY A 136 11.00 -9.14 0.80
CA GLY A 136 10.59 -8.51 2.06
C GLY A 136 11.35 -7.20 2.27
N GLY A 137 10.74 -6.08 1.89
CA GLY A 137 11.27 -4.75 2.16
C GLY A 137 11.88 -4.05 0.93
N LEU A 138 13.08 -4.43 0.49
CA LEU A 138 13.85 -3.58 -0.45
C LEU A 138 13.23 -3.46 -1.85
N GLY A 139 12.66 -4.52 -2.42
CA GLY A 139 12.02 -4.45 -3.74
C GLY A 139 10.79 -3.54 -3.76
N ILE A 140 10.02 -3.55 -2.66
CA ILE A 140 8.82 -2.74 -2.51
C ILE A 140 9.20 -1.26 -2.31
N TYR A 141 10.17 -0.95 -1.44
CA TYR A 141 10.66 0.43 -1.25
C TYR A 141 11.31 1.01 -2.52
N GLY A 142 12.03 0.19 -3.29
CA GLY A 142 12.58 0.59 -4.59
C GLY A 142 11.48 0.96 -5.59
N SER A 143 10.44 0.13 -5.70
CA SER A 143 9.31 0.38 -6.60
C SER A 143 8.52 1.64 -6.22
N LYS A 144 8.29 1.89 -4.92
CA LYS A 144 7.63 3.10 -4.42
C LYS A 144 8.45 4.34 -4.77
N THR A 145 9.76 4.28 -4.58
CA THR A 145 10.66 5.41 -4.87
C THR A 145 10.70 5.72 -6.37
N ALA A 146 10.77 4.70 -7.22
CA ALA A 146 10.71 4.85 -8.68
C ALA A 146 9.36 5.41 -9.17
N ALA A 147 8.25 4.94 -8.57
CA ALA A 147 6.91 5.45 -8.87
C ALA A 147 6.74 6.92 -8.45
N LEU A 148 7.25 7.30 -7.27
CA LEU A 148 7.26 8.69 -6.81
C LEU A 148 8.12 9.59 -7.70
N ALA A 149 9.30 9.12 -8.13
CA ALA A 149 10.14 9.86 -9.08
C ALA A 149 9.42 10.09 -10.41
N SER A 150 8.80 9.05 -10.97
CA SER A 150 8.03 9.15 -12.22
C SER A 150 6.82 10.06 -12.10
N ALA A 151 6.11 10.02 -10.97
CA ALA A 151 4.95 10.88 -10.71
C ALA A 151 5.34 12.35 -10.54
N LYS A 152 6.48 12.62 -9.88
CA LYS A 152 7.04 13.98 -9.80
C LYS A 152 7.46 14.48 -11.18
N GLU A 153 8.12 13.64 -11.98
CA GLU A 153 8.53 14.00 -13.34
C GLU A 153 7.32 14.37 -14.21
N ALA A 154 6.29 13.53 -14.21
CA ALA A 154 5.05 13.78 -14.96
C ALA A 154 4.29 15.01 -14.46
N ALA A 155 4.47 15.39 -13.18
CA ALA A 155 3.82 16.55 -12.60
C ALA A 155 4.57 17.87 -12.83
N LYS A 156 5.82 17.86 -13.33
CA LYS A 156 6.64 19.07 -13.47
C LYS A 156 5.97 20.13 -14.35
N ASP A 157 5.54 19.76 -15.55
CA ASP A 157 4.96 20.73 -16.49
C ASP A 157 3.65 21.31 -15.95
N ALA A 158 2.82 20.46 -15.34
CA ALA A 158 1.58 20.88 -14.70
C ALA A 158 1.84 21.77 -13.47
N ALA A 159 2.88 21.48 -12.69
CA ALA A 159 3.26 22.28 -11.52
C ALA A 159 3.77 23.65 -11.94
N VAL A 160 4.63 23.73 -12.96
CA VAL A 160 5.12 25.00 -13.52
C VAL A 160 3.97 25.84 -14.06
N ALA A 161 3.05 25.24 -14.82
CA ALA A 161 1.88 25.94 -15.34
C ALA A 161 0.97 26.46 -14.21
N ALA A 162 0.69 25.65 -13.20
CA ALA A 162 -0.11 26.06 -12.05
C ALA A 162 0.58 27.17 -11.23
N GLY A 163 1.89 27.04 -11.04
CA GLY A 163 2.73 28.03 -10.37
C GLY A 163 2.69 29.38 -11.06
N GLU A 164 2.83 29.41 -12.39
CA GLU A 164 2.81 30.65 -13.16
C GLU A 164 1.45 31.34 -13.12
N VAL A 165 0.35 30.58 -13.24
CA VAL A 165 -1.00 31.12 -13.10
C VAL A 165 -1.23 31.74 -11.72
N ALA A 166 -0.80 31.05 -10.66
CA ALA A 166 -0.92 31.54 -9.29
C ALA A 166 -0.04 32.78 -9.03
N ARG A 167 1.20 32.77 -9.56
CA ARG A 167 2.14 33.89 -9.49
C ARG A 167 1.54 35.16 -10.07
N LEU A 168 1.01 35.05 -11.29
CA LEU A 168 0.44 36.18 -12.01
C LEU A 168 -0.79 36.72 -11.31
N LYS A 169 -1.67 35.84 -10.81
CA LYS A 169 -2.86 36.26 -10.07
C LYS A 169 -2.49 37.02 -8.79
N ALA A 170 -1.67 36.42 -7.94
CA ALA A 170 -1.27 37.03 -6.67
C ALA A 170 -0.45 38.32 -6.87
N GLY A 171 0.42 38.34 -7.88
CA GLY A 171 1.18 39.54 -8.25
C GLY A 171 0.29 40.69 -8.69
N LYS A 172 -0.71 40.43 -9.56
CA LYS A 172 -1.69 41.46 -9.97
C LYS A 172 -2.48 41.98 -8.77
N ASP A 173 -3.03 41.08 -7.96
CA ASP A 173 -3.84 41.43 -6.78
C ASP A 173 -3.03 42.29 -5.79
N ALA A 174 -1.76 41.94 -5.55
CA ALA A 174 -0.87 42.68 -4.66
C ALA A 174 -0.51 44.06 -5.21
N VAL A 175 -0.20 44.18 -6.51
CA VAL A 175 0.08 45.47 -7.15
C VAL A 175 -1.15 46.37 -7.12
N ILE A 176 -2.34 45.85 -7.42
CA ILE A 176 -3.60 46.61 -7.35
C ILE A 176 -3.84 47.11 -5.92
N ALA A 177 -3.67 46.24 -4.92
CA ALA A 177 -3.82 46.62 -3.52
C ALA A 177 -2.82 47.70 -3.10
N GLY A 178 -1.55 47.57 -3.50
CA GLY A 178 -0.50 48.55 -3.23
C GLY A 178 -0.79 49.91 -3.87
N ILE A 179 -1.19 49.94 -5.14
CA ILE A 179 -1.53 51.17 -5.86
C ILE A 179 -2.77 51.85 -5.25
N THR A 180 -3.80 51.06 -4.94
CA THR A 180 -5.03 51.57 -4.31
C THR A 180 -4.72 52.20 -2.97
N LYS A 181 -3.82 51.60 -2.17
CA LYS A 181 -3.42 52.12 -0.87
C LYS A 181 -2.55 53.38 -0.97
N GLU A 182 -1.53 53.37 -1.82
CA GLU A 182 -0.55 54.47 -1.92
C GLU A 182 -1.15 55.69 -2.62
N PHE A 183 -1.78 55.51 -3.79
CA PHE A 183 -2.29 56.61 -4.62
C PHE A 183 -3.76 56.95 -4.34
N ARG A 184 -4.40 56.19 -3.43
CA ARG A 184 -5.80 56.33 -3.01
C ARG A 184 -6.81 56.26 -4.16
N LEU A 185 -6.48 55.62 -5.29
CA LEU A 185 -7.27 55.70 -6.52
C LEU A 185 -8.77 55.43 -6.31
N SER A 186 -9.60 56.16 -7.06
CA SER A 186 -11.04 55.86 -7.15
C SER A 186 -11.27 54.50 -7.83
N THR A 187 -12.46 53.90 -7.67
CA THR A 187 -12.83 52.63 -8.32
C THR A 187 -12.67 52.66 -9.85
N LEU A 188 -12.87 53.81 -10.48
CA LEU A 188 -12.62 54.02 -11.92
C LEU A 188 -11.11 54.01 -12.25
N GLY A 189 -10.29 54.63 -11.41
CA GLY A 189 -8.83 54.63 -11.54
C GLY A 189 -8.23 53.23 -11.33
N VAL A 190 -8.76 52.46 -10.38
CA VAL A 190 -8.37 51.05 -10.17
C VAL A 190 -8.69 50.21 -11.40
N ARG A 191 -9.89 50.36 -11.99
CA ARG A 191 -10.27 49.66 -13.22
C ARG A 191 -9.39 50.04 -14.42
N GLY A 192 -8.96 51.30 -14.49
CA GLY A 192 -8.00 51.77 -15.50
C GLY A 192 -6.65 51.06 -15.36
N VAL A 193 -6.13 50.93 -14.14
CA VAL A 193 -4.88 50.19 -13.89
C VAL A 193 -5.04 48.69 -14.13
N GLU A 194 -6.19 48.12 -13.75
CA GLU A 194 -6.52 46.70 -14.01
C GLU A 194 -6.45 46.36 -15.50
N SER A 195 -6.92 47.26 -16.36
CA SER A 195 -6.91 47.08 -17.82
C SER A 195 -5.51 47.01 -18.45
N LEU A 196 -4.48 47.42 -17.71
CA LEU A 196 -3.08 47.38 -18.18
C LEU A 196 -2.41 46.04 -17.91
N PHE A 197 -2.99 45.21 -17.04
CA PHE A 197 -2.45 43.90 -16.76
C PHE A 197 -2.77 42.93 -17.89
N THR A 198 -1.78 42.70 -18.74
CA THR A 198 -1.83 41.58 -19.70
C THR A 198 -1.88 40.23 -18.98
N GLU A 199 -2.27 39.17 -19.70
CA GLU A 199 -2.29 37.80 -19.18
C GLU A 199 -0.95 37.42 -18.53
N ASN A 200 0.18 37.82 -19.12
CA ASN A 200 1.51 37.32 -18.76
C ASN A 200 2.36 38.27 -17.91
N THR A 201 1.91 39.50 -17.62
CA THR A 201 2.76 40.47 -16.88
C THR A 201 1.95 41.34 -15.91
N TYR A 202 2.57 41.64 -14.77
CA TYR A 202 2.06 42.58 -13.75
C TYR A 202 3.09 43.62 -13.29
N ASN A 203 4.34 43.50 -13.75
CA ASN A 203 5.49 44.29 -13.32
C ASN A 203 5.88 45.39 -14.32
N ASN A 204 4.97 45.77 -15.23
CA ASN A 204 5.25 46.82 -16.21
C ASN A 204 5.12 48.21 -15.57
N VAL A 205 6.14 48.56 -14.80
CA VAL A 205 6.24 49.82 -14.05
C VAL A 205 5.93 51.03 -14.92
N ILE A 206 6.46 51.08 -16.15
CA ILE A 206 6.31 52.23 -17.05
C ILE A 206 4.85 52.45 -17.42
N ASN A 207 4.14 51.39 -17.83
CA ASN A 207 2.74 51.51 -18.24
C ASN A 207 1.83 51.82 -17.05
N ILE A 208 2.09 51.21 -15.91
CA ILE A 208 1.36 51.48 -14.66
C ILE A 208 1.57 52.93 -14.22
N ALA A 209 2.82 53.40 -14.19
CA ALA A 209 3.16 54.78 -13.81
C ALA A 209 2.56 55.79 -14.78
N ARG A 210 2.56 55.50 -16.09
CA ARG A 210 1.91 56.34 -17.11
C ARG A 210 0.42 56.47 -16.86
N ALA A 211 -0.29 55.37 -16.64
CA ALA A 211 -1.73 55.42 -16.41
C ALA A 211 -2.11 56.15 -15.12
N ILE A 212 -1.33 55.98 -14.04
CA ILE A 212 -1.52 56.75 -12.81
C ILE A 212 -1.26 58.25 -13.06
N ASN A 213 -0.25 58.57 -13.87
CA ASN A 213 0.05 59.94 -14.25
C ASN A 213 -1.02 60.56 -15.17
N ASP A 214 -1.66 59.77 -16.04
CA ASP A 214 -2.78 60.22 -16.88
C ASP A 214 -4.02 60.49 -16.03
N GLU A 215 -4.30 59.65 -15.02
CA GLU A 215 -5.36 59.88 -14.04
C GLU A 215 -5.10 61.18 -13.25
N TYR A 216 -3.83 61.43 -12.88
CA TYR A 216 -3.43 62.71 -12.30
C TYR A 216 -3.64 63.89 -13.26
N GLY A 217 -3.21 63.79 -14.52
CA GLY A 217 -3.41 64.85 -15.53
C GLY A 217 -4.90 65.17 -15.74
N ALA A 218 -5.74 64.13 -15.84
CA ALA A 218 -7.19 64.24 -15.94
C ALA A 218 -7.85 64.79 -14.67
N SER A 219 -7.20 64.64 -13.51
CA SER A 219 -7.71 65.14 -12.23
C SER A 219 -7.60 66.64 -12.04
N LYS A 220 -6.86 67.37 -12.91
CA LYS A 220 -6.72 68.84 -12.89
C LYS A 220 -6.49 69.40 -11.48
N CYS A 221 -5.58 68.78 -10.70
CA CYS A 221 -5.32 69.11 -9.28
C CYS A 221 -4.86 70.56 -8.99
N LEU A 222 -4.84 71.45 -9.98
CA LEU A 222 -4.47 72.86 -9.87
C LEU A 222 -5.41 73.72 -10.74
N LEU A 223 -6.64 73.91 -10.28
CA LEU A 223 -7.47 75.04 -10.72
C LEU A 223 -8.07 75.71 -9.47
N TYR A 224 -7.62 76.94 -9.22
CA TYR A 224 -8.29 78.02 -8.50
C TYR A 224 -9.44 77.61 -7.55
N GLY A 225 -9.12 77.47 -6.27
CA GLY A 225 -10.09 77.66 -5.18
C GLY A 225 -11.16 76.56 -4.97
N HIS A 226 -11.32 75.59 -5.87
CA HIS A 226 -12.13 74.40 -5.63
C HIS A 226 -11.25 73.16 -5.68
N VAL A 227 -11.04 72.54 -4.52
CA VAL A 227 -10.47 71.21 -4.42
C VAL A 227 -11.47 70.27 -5.10
N THR A 228 -11.19 69.84 -6.32
CA THR A 228 -11.82 68.64 -6.83
C THR A 228 -11.31 67.50 -5.96
N ASP A 229 -12.19 66.86 -5.20
CA ASP A 229 -11.94 65.76 -4.25
C ASP A 229 -11.51 64.46 -4.96
N LYS A 230 -10.57 64.55 -5.90
CA LYS A 230 -9.98 63.37 -6.53
C LYS A 230 -8.89 62.81 -5.60
N PRO A 231 -8.94 61.50 -5.29
CA PRO A 231 -8.08 60.94 -4.23
C PRO A 231 -6.58 61.04 -4.45
N ILE A 232 -6.13 61.20 -5.69
CA ILE A 232 -4.71 61.29 -6.07
C ILE A 232 -4.10 62.68 -5.79
N CYS A 233 -4.92 63.75 -5.77
CA CYS A 233 -4.43 65.13 -5.57
C CYS A 233 -3.78 65.35 -4.19
N PRO A 234 -4.36 64.88 -3.07
CA PRO A 234 -3.72 64.95 -1.75
C PRO A 234 -2.36 64.24 -1.70
N TRP A 235 -2.24 63.08 -2.37
CA TRP A 235 -0.99 62.31 -2.39
C TRP A 235 0.14 63.09 -3.09
N VAL A 236 -0.13 63.69 -4.26
CA VAL A 236 0.88 64.50 -4.98
C VAL A 236 1.30 65.71 -4.15
N LEU A 237 0.35 66.38 -3.49
CA LEU A 237 0.65 67.52 -2.63
C LEU A 237 1.54 67.13 -1.45
N GLU A 238 1.26 66.00 -0.80
CA GLU A 238 2.07 65.47 0.31
C GLU A 238 3.51 65.17 -0.12
N LYS A 239 3.69 64.43 -1.23
CA LYS A 239 5.02 64.09 -1.75
C LYS A 239 5.80 65.32 -2.24
N SER A 240 5.11 66.31 -2.83
CA SER A 240 5.73 67.57 -3.25
C SER A 240 6.29 68.39 -2.09
N LYS A 241 5.62 68.34 -0.92
CA LYS A 241 6.08 69.00 0.32
C LYS A 241 7.23 68.26 0.98
N ALA A 242 7.25 66.93 0.87
CA ALA A 242 8.30 66.08 1.41
C ALA A 242 9.58 66.05 0.55
N ALA A 243 9.52 66.51 -0.70
CA ALA A 243 10.67 66.54 -1.59
C ALA A 243 11.73 67.55 -1.10
N PRO A 244 13.02 67.16 -0.99
CA PRO A 244 14.07 68.08 -0.57
C PRO A 244 14.22 69.20 -1.60
N LYS A 245 14.18 70.46 -1.13
CA LYS A 245 14.41 71.66 -1.94
C LYS A 245 15.90 71.74 -2.32
N ILE A 246 16.32 70.95 -3.29
CA ILE A 246 17.68 70.99 -3.83
C ILE A 246 17.69 72.04 -4.95
N SER A 247 18.58 73.03 -4.85
CA SER A 247 18.75 74.07 -5.87
C SER A 247 18.98 73.43 -7.24
N GLY A 248 18.08 73.68 -8.20
CA GLY A 248 18.19 73.22 -9.58
C GLY A 248 17.45 71.92 -9.95
N LYS A 249 16.82 71.19 -9.02
CA LYS A 249 16.03 69.98 -9.35
C LYS A 249 14.53 70.23 -9.11
N PHE A 250 13.75 70.30 -10.19
CA PHE A 250 12.29 70.44 -10.10
C PHE A 250 11.65 69.12 -9.65
N PHE A 251 10.61 69.20 -8.79
CA PHE A 251 9.79 68.05 -8.42
C PHE A 251 9.03 67.55 -9.65
N SER A 252 9.33 66.33 -10.09
CA SER A 252 8.58 65.65 -11.15
C SER A 252 7.56 64.71 -10.53
N THR A 253 6.28 64.97 -10.77
CA THR A 253 5.19 64.10 -10.32
C THR A 253 5.32 62.71 -10.92
N TYR A 254 5.63 62.62 -12.21
CA TYR A 254 5.82 61.34 -12.91
C TYR A 254 6.96 60.51 -12.31
N GLU A 255 8.11 61.13 -12.01
CA GLU A 255 9.26 60.39 -11.45
C GLU A 255 8.94 59.86 -10.05
N SER A 256 8.20 60.64 -9.25
CA SER A 256 7.75 60.21 -7.92
C SER A 256 6.74 59.06 -7.99
N ILE A 257 5.81 59.11 -8.96
CA ILE A 257 4.87 58.01 -9.23
C ILE A 257 5.65 56.77 -9.65
N LYS A 258 6.60 56.90 -10.57
CA LYS A 258 7.40 55.79 -11.07
C LYS A 258 8.17 55.08 -9.94
N ILE A 259 8.90 55.81 -9.10
CA ILE A 259 9.64 55.24 -7.95
C ILE A 259 8.69 54.48 -7.00
N ASN A 260 7.52 55.06 -6.71
CA ASN A 260 6.56 54.40 -5.84
C ASN A 260 5.96 53.13 -6.48
N VAL A 261 5.70 53.15 -7.78
CA VAL A 261 5.25 51.97 -8.52
C VAL A 261 6.35 50.89 -8.54
N GLU A 262 7.63 51.26 -8.69
CA GLU A 262 8.75 50.32 -8.57
C GLU A 262 8.76 49.62 -7.21
N ASN A 263 8.61 50.39 -6.13
CA ASN A 263 8.53 49.84 -4.77
C ASN A 263 7.33 48.91 -4.61
N ILE A 264 6.14 49.29 -5.10
CA ILE A 264 4.93 48.46 -5.02
C ILE A 264 5.09 47.15 -5.80
N VAL A 265 5.68 47.21 -6.99
CA VAL A 265 5.94 46.01 -7.79
C VAL A 265 6.97 45.11 -7.10
N SER A 266 7.98 45.68 -6.45
CA SER A 266 8.97 44.94 -5.66
C SER A 266 8.32 44.29 -4.42
N ASP A 267 7.46 45.02 -3.71
CA ASP A 267 6.72 44.51 -2.55
C ASP A 267 5.71 43.42 -2.94
N ALA A 268 5.23 43.40 -4.18
CA ALA A 268 4.34 42.37 -4.71
C ALA A 268 5.05 41.06 -5.11
N GLU A 269 6.35 41.11 -5.41
CA GLU A 269 7.17 39.96 -5.77
C GLU A 269 7.17 38.81 -4.74
N PRO A 270 7.34 39.05 -3.41
CA PRO A 270 7.26 37.98 -2.42
C PRO A 270 5.86 37.30 -2.38
N PHE A 271 4.78 38.05 -2.58
CA PHE A 271 3.43 37.46 -2.65
C PHE A 271 3.24 36.59 -3.89
N ALA A 272 3.73 37.06 -5.04
CA ALA A 272 3.68 36.33 -6.29
C ALA A 272 4.50 35.02 -6.22
N THR A 273 5.72 35.10 -5.69
CA THR A 273 6.61 33.93 -5.52
C THR A 273 6.06 32.93 -4.51
N ALA A 274 5.51 33.37 -3.39
CA ALA A 274 4.86 32.50 -2.41
C ALA A 274 3.65 31.77 -3.01
N ALA A 275 2.80 32.47 -3.76
CA ALA A 275 1.65 31.86 -4.44
C ALA A 275 2.08 30.84 -5.50
N ALA A 276 3.16 31.13 -6.25
CA ALA A 276 3.74 30.21 -7.21
C ALA A 276 4.22 28.91 -6.54
N GLN A 277 4.99 29.05 -5.45
CA GLN A 277 5.52 27.93 -4.67
C GLN A 277 4.39 27.07 -4.10
N GLN A 278 3.38 27.71 -3.50
CA GLN A 278 2.23 27.00 -2.95
C GLN A 278 1.50 26.18 -4.02
N ALA A 279 1.23 26.79 -5.18
CA ALA A 279 0.54 26.08 -6.27
C ALA A 279 1.40 24.94 -6.85
N THR A 280 2.73 25.12 -6.96
CA THR A 280 3.63 24.03 -7.39
C THR A 280 3.64 22.88 -6.38
N ASP A 281 3.70 23.19 -5.08
CA ASP A 281 3.74 22.22 -4.01
C ASP A 281 2.42 21.45 -3.93
N GLU A 282 1.28 22.10 -4.10
CA GLU A 282 -0.03 21.45 -4.14
C GLU A 282 -0.14 20.43 -5.28
N VAL A 283 0.37 20.75 -6.47
CA VAL A 283 0.39 19.82 -7.61
C VAL A 283 1.30 18.62 -7.33
N ILE A 284 2.49 18.86 -6.77
CA ILE A 284 3.44 17.80 -6.41
C ILE A 284 2.88 16.91 -5.28
N GLN A 285 2.26 17.51 -4.26
CA GLN A 285 1.63 16.77 -3.16
C GLN A 285 0.48 15.90 -3.66
N ARG A 286 -0.33 16.42 -4.59
CA ARG A 286 -1.41 15.64 -5.21
C ARG A 286 -0.88 14.43 -5.96
N SER A 287 0.22 14.56 -6.70
CA SER A 287 0.80 13.41 -7.42
C SER A 287 1.40 12.36 -6.47
N ILE A 288 2.03 12.79 -5.38
CA ILE A 288 2.53 11.90 -4.31
C ILE A 288 1.36 11.15 -3.65
N ALA A 289 0.29 11.86 -3.27
CA ALA A 289 -0.88 11.28 -2.62
C ALA A 289 -1.54 10.18 -3.48
N VAL A 290 -1.58 10.35 -4.79
CA VAL A 290 -2.09 9.33 -5.72
C VAL A 290 -1.23 8.06 -5.69
N VAL A 291 0.09 8.19 -5.64
CA VAL A 291 1.01 7.04 -5.54
C VAL A 291 0.85 6.34 -4.20
N ASP A 292 0.81 7.10 -3.10
CA ASP A 292 0.64 6.55 -1.75
C ASP A 292 -0.70 5.82 -1.59
N ALA A 293 -1.80 6.37 -2.11
CA ALA A 293 -3.11 5.73 -2.07
C ALA A 293 -3.10 4.37 -2.79
N LYS A 294 -2.49 4.28 -3.98
CA LYS A 294 -2.34 3.00 -4.70
C LYS A 294 -1.48 2.01 -3.91
N TYR A 295 -0.41 2.48 -3.30
CA TYR A 295 0.49 1.64 -2.52
C TYR A 295 -0.19 1.05 -1.28
N VAL A 296 -1.01 1.82 -0.57
CA VAL A 296 -1.80 1.34 0.59
C VAL A 296 -2.73 0.20 0.18
N ILE A 297 -3.37 0.29 -0.99
CA ILE A 297 -4.24 -0.77 -1.51
C ILE A 297 -3.44 -2.07 -1.73
N PHE A 298 -2.25 -1.98 -2.33
CA PHE A 298 -1.40 -3.15 -2.53
C PHE A 298 -0.89 -3.75 -1.21
N GLN A 299 -0.51 -2.91 -0.25
CA GLN A 299 -0.12 -3.36 1.10
C GLN A 299 -1.24 -4.14 1.77
N ASN A 300 -2.47 -3.63 1.73
CA ASN A 300 -3.63 -4.32 2.32
C ASN A 300 -3.88 -5.69 1.67
N ALA A 301 -3.74 -5.79 0.34
CA ALA A 301 -3.86 -7.07 -0.37
C ALA A 301 -2.77 -8.07 0.05
N ILE A 302 -1.52 -7.61 0.20
CA ILE A 302 -0.40 -8.44 0.67
C ILE A 302 -0.66 -8.93 2.10
N ILE A 303 -1.07 -8.03 3.01
CA ILE A 303 -1.38 -8.38 4.40
C ILE A 303 -2.50 -9.43 4.46
N ALA A 304 -3.58 -9.26 3.70
CA ALA A 304 -4.67 -10.23 3.63
C ALA A 304 -4.18 -11.61 3.15
N SER A 305 -3.34 -11.65 2.13
CA SER A 305 -2.73 -12.91 1.63
C SER A 305 -1.87 -13.60 2.71
N VAL A 306 -1.03 -12.84 3.43
CA VAL A 306 -0.20 -13.37 4.52
C VAL A 306 -1.06 -13.93 5.67
N VAL A 307 -2.15 -13.24 6.05
CA VAL A 307 -3.08 -13.71 7.08
C VAL A 307 -3.71 -15.06 6.67
N VAL A 308 -4.14 -15.20 5.41
CA VAL A 308 -4.69 -16.46 4.89
C VAL A 308 -3.66 -17.60 4.97
N LEU A 309 -2.41 -17.34 4.57
CA LEU A 309 -1.33 -18.33 4.67
C LEU A 309 -1.08 -18.76 6.13
N LEU A 310 -1.08 -17.83 7.08
CA LEU A 310 -0.92 -18.14 8.50
C LEU A 310 -2.05 -19.02 9.05
N ILE A 311 -3.30 -18.79 8.62
CA ILE A 311 -4.45 -19.62 8.99
C ILE A 311 -4.28 -21.04 8.48
N ILE A 312 -3.89 -21.22 7.20
CA ILE A 312 -3.66 -22.54 6.60
C ILE A 312 -2.58 -23.30 7.38
N VAL A 313 -1.45 -22.64 7.69
CA VAL A 313 -0.36 -23.24 8.47
C VAL A 313 -0.82 -23.64 9.87
N LEU A 314 -1.60 -22.80 10.55
CA LEU A 314 -2.17 -23.11 11.87
C LEU A 314 -3.07 -24.35 11.81
N VAL A 315 -3.96 -24.45 10.82
CA VAL A 315 -4.83 -25.62 10.64
C VAL A 315 -4.01 -26.89 10.39
N MET A 316 -2.97 -26.82 9.55
CA MET A 316 -2.07 -27.96 9.34
C MET A 316 -1.36 -28.40 10.62
N ILE A 317 -0.91 -27.45 11.46
CA ILE A 317 -0.29 -27.75 12.76
C ILE A 317 -1.29 -28.43 13.69
N ILE A 318 -2.54 -27.94 13.77
CA ILE A 318 -3.59 -28.55 14.61
C ILE A 318 -3.86 -29.99 14.17
N ILE A 319 -4.09 -30.22 12.86
CA ILE A 319 -4.31 -31.56 12.31
C ILE A 319 -3.10 -32.47 12.61
N TYR A 320 -1.88 -31.97 12.40
CA TYR A 320 -0.65 -32.69 12.71
C TYR A 320 -0.57 -33.09 14.19
N LEU A 321 -0.88 -32.18 15.12
CA LEU A 321 -0.87 -32.46 16.55
C LEU A 321 -1.94 -33.49 16.94
N VAL A 322 -3.15 -33.42 16.38
CA VAL A 322 -4.22 -34.40 16.61
C VAL A 322 -3.79 -35.79 16.10
N LEU A 323 -3.24 -35.87 14.89
CA LEU A 323 -2.74 -37.13 14.33
C LEU A 323 -1.58 -37.70 15.16
N ARG A 324 -0.65 -36.86 15.59
CA ARG A 324 0.47 -37.25 16.45
C ARG A 324 -0.02 -37.77 17.80
N TYR A 325 -0.99 -37.10 18.42
CA TYR A 325 -1.60 -37.52 19.67
C TYR A 325 -2.28 -38.89 19.52
N ARG A 326 -3.07 -39.09 18.45
CA ARG A 326 -3.73 -40.39 18.16
C ARG A 326 -2.71 -41.51 17.95
N ARG A 327 -1.62 -41.27 17.20
CA ARG A 327 -0.53 -42.25 17.01
C ARG A 327 0.11 -42.65 18.34
N LYS A 328 0.43 -41.69 19.20
CA LYS A 328 1.04 -41.95 20.51
C LYS A 328 0.11 -42.76 21.43
N LYS A 329 -1.19 -42.44 21.46
CA LYS A 329 -2.19 -43.21 22.23
C LYS A 329 -2.29 -44.66 21.74
N LYS A 330 -2.28 -44.89 20.42
CA LYS A 330 -2.30 -46.24 19.84
C LYS A 330 -1.07 -47.06 20.23
N MET A 331 0.12 -46.46 20.20
CA MET A 331 1.37 -47.12 20.61
C MET A 331 1.37 -47.49 22.10
N ASN A 332 0.93 -46.57 22.98
CA ASN A 332 0.83 -46.83 24.42
C ASN A 332 -0.15 -47.96 24.75
N LYS A 333 -1.31 -47.99 24.08
CA LYS A 333 -2.27 -49.10 24.23
C LYS A 333 -1.64 -50.43 23.84
N ARG A 334 -0.95 -50.51 22.69
CA ARG A 334 -0.27 -51.73 22.24
C ARG A 334 0.72 -52.24 23.28
N ALA A 335 1.60 -51.38 23.80
CA ALA A 335 2.59 -51.76 24.81
C ALA A 335 1.94 -52.33 26.10
N HIS A 336 0.77 -51.82 26.49
CA HIS A 336 0.04 -52.32 27.65
C HIS A 336 -0.52 -53.72 27.44
N TYR A 337 -1.09 -54.01 26.25
CA TYR A 337 -1.55 -55.36 25.90
C TYR A 337 -0.40 -56.36 25.78
N THR A 338 0.76 -55.94 25.23
CA THR A 338 1.93 -56.83 25.14
C THR A 338 2.46 -57.24 26.52
N LYS A 339 2.37 -56.35 27.52
CA LYS A 339 2.74 -56.69 28.90
C LYS A 339 1.79 -57.72 29.53
N LEU A 340 0.48 -57.60 29.29
CA LEU A 340 -0.52 -58.52 29.83
C LEU A 340 -0.44 -59.93 29.22
N LEU A 341 0.01 -60.04 27.97
CA LEU A 341 0.14 -61.33 27.26
C LEU A 341 1.40 -62.12 27.63
N ASN A 342 2.41 -61.48 28.23
CA ASN A 342 3.66 -62.11 28.63
C ASN A 342 3.70 -62.47 30.13
N GLN A 343 2.55 -62.32 30.81
CA GLN A 343 2.28 -62.78 32.18
C GLN A 343 1.46 -64.06 32.08
#